data_AF-A0A2V8D171-F1
#
_entry.id   AF-A0A2V8D171-F1
#
_cell.length_a   1.000
_cell.length_b   1.000
_cell.length_c   1.000
_cell.angle_alpha   90.00
_cell.angle_beta   90.00
_cell.angle_gamma   90.00
#
_symmetry.space_group_name_H-M   'P 1'
#
loop_
_entity.id
_entity.type
_entity.pdbx_description
1 polymer ?
#
loop_
_entity_poly.entity_id
_entity_poly.type
_entity_poly.pdbx_seq_one_letter_code
_entity_poly.pdbx_strand_id
1 'polypeptide(L)'
;MQRALACCNMLANAKGGKRMNTARSLREKFARGETAFGVWAALPDAFAAELMCVDGVDYICVDQQHGLVDYGEMVEMLRAIEGRRTAVPLTRVPVNQAWIIGKALDAGMQGVVV
;
A
#
# COMPACT_ATOMS: atom_id res chain seq x y z
N MET A 1 20.64 -33.21 -9.39
CA MET A 1 20.64 -31.84 -9.93
C MET A 1 19.33 -31.48 -10.65
N GLN A 2 18.17 -32.05 -10.27
CA GLN A 2 16.86 -31.85 -10.95
C GLN A 2 15.81 -31.12 -10.09
N ARG A 3 16.14 -30.72 -8.85
CA ARG A 3 15.19 -30.03 -7.95
C ARG A 3 15.23 -28.50 -8.03
N ALA A 4 16.25 -27.91 -8.66
CA ALA A 4 16.38 -26.46 -8.78
C ALA A 4 15.58 -25.86 -9.96
N LEU A 5 15.28 -26.65 -11.00
CA LEU A 5 14.53 -26.14 -12.17
C LEU A 5 13.02 -25.97 -11.93
N ALA A 6 12.45 -26.57 -10.88
CA ALA A 6 11.02 -26.46 -10.61
C ALA A 6 10.60 -25.07 -10.10
N CYS A 7 11.52 -24.28 -9.54
CA CYS A 7 11.21 -22.92 -9.05
C CYS A 7 11.13 -21.91 -10.20
N CYS A 8 11.97 -22.04 -11.24
CA CYS A 8 11.94 -21.13 -12.40
C CYS A 8 10.67 -21.28 -13.26
N ASN A 9 10.06 -22.47 -13.31
CA ASN A 9 8.90 -22.70 -14.17
C ASN A 9 7.56 -22.19 -13.60
N MET A 10 7.50 -21.75 -12.33
CA MET A 10 6.30 -21.10 -11.79
C MET A 10 6.13 -19.65 -12.26
N LEU A 11 7.19 -19.03 -12.77
CA LEU A 11 7.13 -17.64 -13.27
C LEU A 11 6.57 -17.52 -14.70
N ALA A 12 6.42 -18.64 -15.42
CA ALA A 12 6.04 -18.64 -16.83
C ALA A 12 4.52 -18.57 -17.09
N ASN A 13 3.67 -18.60 -16.05
CA ASN A 13 2.21 -18.67 -16.24
C ASN A 13 1.43 -17.46 -15.67
N ALA A 14 2.13 -16.36 -15.35
CA ALA A 14 1.50 -15.09 -15.09
C ALA A 14 0.97 -14.52 -16.42
N LYS A 15 -0.20 -14.99 -16.84
CA LYS A 15 -0.97 -14.42 -17.95
C LYS A 15 -0.93 -12.90 -17.81
N GLY A 16 -0.56 -12.21 -18.89
CA GLY A 16 -0.60 -10.77 -19.01
C GLY A 16 -2.02 -10.25 -18.80
N GLY A 17 -2.41 -10.14 -17.53
CA GLY A 17 -3.59 -9.46 -17.08
C GLY A 17 -3.31 -7.97 -17.15
N LYS A 18 -4.24 -7.23 -17.75
CA LYS A 18 -4.28 -5.77 -17.74
C LYS A 18 -3.92 -5.28 -16.33
N ARG A 19 -2.77 -4.60 -16.17
CA ARG A 19 -2.31 -4.06 -14.88
C ARG A 19 -3.42 -3.17 -14.31
N MET A 20 -4.08 -3.66 -13.28
CA MET A 20 -5.05 -2.89 -12.51
C MET A 20 -4.29 -1.91 -11.61
N ASN A 21 -4.76 -0.67 -11.52
CA ASN A 21 -4.29 0.25 -10.49
C ASN A 21 -4.69 -0.33 -9.12
N THR A 22 -3.76 -0.45 -8.18
CA THR A 22 -3.98 -0.98 -6.83
C THR A 22 -5.12 -0.25 -6.13
N ALA A 23 -5.19 1.09 -6.27
CA ALA A 23 -6.28 1.92 -5.72
C ALA A 23 -7.66 1.42 -6.17
N ARG A 24 -7.76 1.10 -7.46
CA ARG A 24 -9.00 0.65 -8.10
C ARG A 24 -9.36 -0.74 -7.61
N SER A 25 -8.38 -1.63 -7.47
CA SER A 25 -8.66 -2.97 -6.94
C SER A 25 -9.16 -2.93 -5.50
N LEU A 26 -8.63 -2.06 -4.63
CA LEU A 26 -9.12 -1.94 -3.26
C LEU A 26 -10.56 -1.40 -3.20
N ARG A 27 -10.86 -0.33 -3.94
CA ARG A 27 -12.22 0.22 -4.03
C ARG A 27 -13.22 -0.82 -4.56
N GLU A 28 -12.83 -1.58 -5.58
CA GLU A 28 -13.66 -2.64 -6.13
C GLU A 28 -13.89 -3.80 -5.15
N LYS A 29 -12.86 -4.21 -4.40
CA LYS A 29 -13.01 -5.19 -3.31
C LYS A 29 -14.06 -4.76 -2.30
N PHE A 30 -13.96 -3.51 -1.82
CA PHE A 30 -14.96 -2.96 -0.90
C PHE A 30 -16.36 -2.89 -1.52
N ALA A 31 -16.48 -2.50 -2.78
CA ALA A 31 -17.77 -2.47 -3.48
C ALA A 31 -18.42 -3.86 -3.62
N ARG A 32 -17.61 -4.92 -3.69
CA ARG A 32 -18.08 -6.32 -3.71
C ARG A 32 -18.30 -6.92 -2.32
N GLY A 33 -18.03 -6.17 -1.24
CA GLY A 33 -18.11 -6.68 0.13
C GLY A 33 -17.03 -7.74 0.44
N GLU A 34 -15.93 -7.76 -0.32
CA GLU A 34 -14.81 -8.66 -0.08
C GLU A 34 -13.96 -8.16 1.09
N THR A 35 -13.42 -9.10 1.87
CA THR A 35 -12.44 -8.79 2.91
C THR A 35 -11.15 -8.27 2.27
N ALA A 36 -10.65 -7.13 2.77
CA ALA A 36 -9.33 -6.63 2.45
C ALA A 36 -8.41 -6.78 3.66
N PHE A 37 -7.19 -7.25 3.43
CA PHE A 37 -6.19 -7.42 4.48
C PHE A 37 -5.20 -6.26 4.44
N GLY A 38 -5.04 -5.54 5.55
CA GLY A 38 -4.17 -4.38 5.62
C GLY A 38 -3.12 -4.45 6.71
N VAL A 39 -2.06 -3.67 6.54
CA VAL A 39 -0.99 -3.49 7.52
C VAL A 39 -0.99 -2.05 8.03
N TRP A 40 -0.70 -1.86 9.32
CA TRP A 40 -0.61 -0.55 9.95
C TRP A 40 0.86 -0.17 10.16
N ALA A 41 1.29 0.94 9.55
CA ALA A 41 2.67 1.42 9.62
C ALA A 41 2.75 2.65 10.52
N ALA A 42 3.30 2.46 11.72
CA ALA A 42 3.43 3.52 12.74
C ALA A 42 4.88 4.02 12.93
N LEU A 43 5.86 3.34 12.32
CA LEU A 43 7.27 3.73 12.36
C LEU A 43 7.64 4.49 11.09
N PRO A 44 8.37 5.61 11.18
CA PRO A 44 8.77 6.43 10.03
C PRO A 44 9.98 5.81 9.32
N ASP A 45 9.76 4.66 8.69
CA ASP A 45 10.82 3.95 7.98
C ASP A 45 10.33 3.44 6.62
N ALA A 46 10.86 4.02 5.55
CA ALA A 46 10.49 3.67 4.18
C ALA A 46 10.91 2.24 3.82
N PHE A 47 12.04 1.76 4.37
CA PHE A 47 12.50 0.39 4.15
C PHE A 47 11.54 -0.63 4.77
N ALA A 48 11.11 -0.41 6.01
CA ALA A 48 10.10 -1.23 6.67
C ALA A 48 8.76 -1.19 5.92
N ALA A 49 8.34 -0.02 5.45
CA ALA A 49 7.13 0.11 4.63
C ALA A 49 7.24 -0.72 3.33
N GLU A 50 8.41 -0.75 2.70
CA GLU A 50 8.68 -1.61 1.53
C GLU A 50 8.63 -3.10 1.88
N LEU A 51 9.15 -3.50 3.04
CA LEU A 51 9.10 -4.89 3.51
C LEU A 51 7.68 -5.36 3.85
N MET A 52 6.79 -4.45 4.24
CA MET A 52 5.38 -4.74 4.48
C MET A 52 4.60 -5.05 3.20
N CYS A 53 5.12 -4.67 2.02
CA CYS A 53 4.52 -4.90 0.71
C CYS A 53 4.64 -6.36 0.24
N VAL A 54 4.08 -7.29 1.01
CA VAL A 54 4.05 -8.72 0.69
C VAL A 54 2.77 -9.11 -0.05
N ASP A 55 2.83 -10.20 -0.81
CA ASP A 55 1.66 -10.71 -1.53
C ASP A 55 0.51 -11.03 -0.57
N GLY A 56 -0.70 -10.61 -0.92
CA GLY A 56 -1.90 -10.78 -0.10
C GLY A 56 -2.20 -9.62 0.85
N VAL A 57 -1.30 -8.63 0.98
CA VAL A 57 -1.60 -7.35 1.63
C VAL A 57 -2.24 -6.41 0.61
N ASP A 58 -3.48 -6.02 0.88
CA ASP A 58 -4.28 -5.17 -0.01
C ASP A 58 -3.98 -3.68 0.16
N TYR A 59 -3.67 -3.27 1.39
CA TYR A 59 -3.34 -1.87 1.70
C TYR A 59 -2.35 -1.75 2.85
N ILE A 60 -1.61 -0.66 2.86
CA ILE A 60 -0.77 -0.25 3.98
C ILE A 60 -1.26 1.12 4.44
N CYS A 61 -1.60 1.24 5.72
CA CYS A 61 -2.05 2.48 6.33
C CYS A 61 -0.90 3.13 7.11
N VAL A 62 -0.38 4.24 6.59
CA VAL A 62 0.62 5.09 7.22
C VAL A 62 -0.04 5.97 8.29
N ASP A 63 0.38 5.82 9.53
CA ASP A 63 -0.27 6.44 10.68
C ASP A 63 0.39 7.76 11.10
N GLN A 64 -0.21 8.88 10.67
CA GLN A 64 0.23 10.22 11.08
C GLN A 64 -0.47 10.72 12.36
N GLN A 65 -1.40 9.95 12.95
CA GLN A 65 -2.15 10.40 14.12
C GLN A 65 -1.49 9.99 15.44
N HIS A 66 -1.29 8.69 15.61
CA HIS A 66 -0.64 8.14 16.82
C HIS A 66 0.66 7.40 16.49
N GLY A 67 0.97 7.23 15.21
CA GLY A 67 2.30 6.83 14.78
C GLY A 67 3.29 7.98 14.93
N LEU A 68 4.56 7.64 14.76
CA LEU A 68 5.67 8.60 14.81
C LEU A 68 5.94 9.23 13.44
N VAL A 69 4.99 9.13 12.50
CA VAL A 69 5.16 9.51 11.10
C VAL A 69 4.66 10.92 10.86
N ASP A 70 5.52 11.79 10.37
CA ASP A 70 5.18 13.11 9.88
C ASP A 70 4.84 13.13 8.38
N TYR A 71 4.56 14.32 7.84
CA TYR A 71 4.22 14.46 6.43
C TYR A 71 5.36 14.07 5.48
N GLY A 72 6.60 14.46 5.78
CA GLY A 72 7.75 14.15 4.93
C GLY A 72 8.05 12.65 4.92
N GLU A 73 8.01 12.03 6.09
CA GLU A 73 8.18 10.59 6.27
C GLU A 73 7.05 9.81 5.58
N MET A 74 5.80 10.28 5.66
CA MET A 74 4.67 9.71 4.93
C MET A 74 4.93 9.72 3.41
N VAL A 75 5.49 10.79 2.84
CA VAL A 75 5.83 10.85 1.41
C VAL A 75 6.91 9.83 1.05
N GLU A 76 7.93 9.66 1.87
CA GLU A 76 8.98 8.66 1.62
C GLU A 76 8.44 7.22 1.72
N MET A 77 7.59 6.94 2.72
CA MET A 77 6.91 5.65 2.85
C MET A 77 5.95 5.39 1.68
N LEU A 78 5.20 6.40 1.22
CA LEU A 78 4.35 6.33 0.04
C LEU A 78 5.15 5.87 -1.18
N ARG A 79 6.32 6.49 -1.43
CA ARG A 79 7.17 6.15 -2.58
C ARG A 79 7.67 4.70 -2.51
N ALA A 80 7.99 4.22 -1.31
CA ALA A 80 8.39 2.83 -1.09
C ALA A 80 7.24 1.84 -1.37
N ILE A 81 6.04 2.13 -0.87
CA ILE A 81 4.84 1.30 -1.09
C ILE A 81 4.49 1.24 -2.59
N GLU A 82 4.43 2.40 -3.25
CA GLU A 82 4.14 2.50 -4.68
C GLU A 82 5.20 1.82 -5.55
N GLY A 83 6.46 1.82 -5.12
CA GLY A 83 7.56 1.13 -5.81
C GLY A 83 7.32 -0.37 -5.98
N ARG A 84 6.68 -1.00 -4.98
CA ARG A 84 6.37 -2.44 -4.98
C ARG A 84 5.10 -2.80 -5.75
N ARG A 85 4.12 -1.88 -5.82
CA ARG A 85 2.85 -2.07 -6.54
C ARG A 85 2.02 -3.29 -6.10
N THR A 86 2.19 -3.75 -4.87
CA THR A 86 1.45 -4.89 -4.29
C THR A 86 0.33 -4.44 -3.37
N ALA A 87 0.48 -3.32 -2.67
CA ALA A 87 -0.49 -2.77 -1.73
C ALA A 87 -0.89 -1.32 -2.09
N VAL A 88 -2.09 -0.92 -1.67
CA VAL A 88 -2.58 0.47 -1.77
C VAL A 88 -2.04 1.31 -0.62
N PRO A 89 -1.38 2.45 -0.88
CA PRO A 89 -0.99 3.38 0.18
C PRO A 89 -2.20 4.17 0.69
N LEU A 90 -2.52 3.99 1.96
CA LEU A 90 -3.49 4.80 2.71
C LEU A 90 -2.77 5.57 3.81
N THR A 91 -3.33 6.69 4.26
CA THR A 91 -2.85 7.33 5.49
C THR A 91 -3.99 7.62 6.46
N ARG A 92 -3.74 7.40 7.75
CA ARG A 92 -4.58 7.97 8.80
C ARG A 92 -4.11 9.38 9.10
N VAL A 93 -4.96 10.35 8.81
CA VAL A 93 -4.64 11.76 9.04
C VAL A 93 -4.73 12.10 10.53
N PRO A 94 -3.97 13.08 11.04
CA PRO A 94 -4.00 13.46 12.45
C PRO A 94 -5.41 13.89 12.94
N VAL A 95 -6.16 14.58 12.08
CA VAL A 95 -7.49 15.11 12.37
C VAL A 95 -8.32 15.25 11.09
N ASN A 96 -9.63 15.12 11.21
CA ASN A 96 -10.59 15.33 10.12
C ASN A 96 -10.72 16.82 9.75
N GLN A 97 -9.72 17.33 9.04
CA GLN A 97 -9.67 18.70 8.52
C GLN A 97 -9.40 18.66 7.01
N ALA A 98 -10.22 19.38 6.24
CA ALA A 98 -10.20 19.32 4.78
C ALA A 98 -8.83 19.63 4.17
N TRP A 99 -8.08 20.57 4.73
CA TRP A 99 -6.76 20.96 4.23
C TRP A 99 -5.69 19.88 4.48
N ILE A 100 -5.79 19.11 5.58
CA ILE A 100 -4.88 17.99 5.86
C ILE A 100 -5.21 16.82 4.92
N ILE A 101 -6.49 16.51 4.75
CA ILE A 101 -6.95 15.47 3.83
C ILE A 101 -6.52 15.79 2.40
N GLY A 102 -6.76 17.03 1.94
CA GLY A 102 -6.32 17.50 0.63
C GLY A 102 -4.81 17.36 0.45
N LYS A 103 -4.02 17.80 1.44
CA LYS A 103 -2.57 17.68 1.41
C LYS A 103 -2.08 16.23 1.29
N ALA A 104 -2.70 15.28 1.99
CA ALA A 104 -2.36 13.86 1.88
C ALA A 104 -2.71 13.28 0.48
N LEU A 105 -3.86 13.67 -0.08
CA LEU A 105 -4.28 13.24 -1.41
C LEU A 105 -3.41 13.85 -2.52
N ASP A 106 -3.03 15.13 -2.40
CA ASP A 106 -2.13 15.83 -3.31
C ASP A 106 -0.73 15.22 -3.33
N ALA A 107 -0.28 14.68 -2.19
CA ALA A 107 0.98 13.93 -2.10
C ALA A 107 0.95 12.61 -2.90
N GLY A 108 -0.24 12.09 -3.20
CA GLY A 108 -0.44 10.85 -3.94
C GLY A 108 -0.93 9.67 -3.09
N MET A 109 -1.31 9.89 -1.83
CA MET A 109 -2.01 8.85 -1.05
C MET A 109 -3.32 8.48 -1.75
N GLN A 110 -3.61 7.18 -1.84
CA GLN A 110 -4.76 6.69 -2.62
C GLN A 110 -6.06 6.65 -1.80
N GLY A 111 -5.97 6.92 -0.50
CA GLY A 111 -7.10 7.12 0.38
C GLY A 111 -6.67 7.57 1.76
N VAL A 112 -7.65 8.04 2.53
CA VAL A 112 -7.47 8.56 3.89
C VAL A 112 -8.38 7.84 4.87
N VAL A 113 -7.87 7.57 6.07
CA VAL A 113 -8.65 7.16 7.24
C VAL A 113 -8.83 8.39 8.12
N VAL A 114 -10.09 8.67 8.49
CA VAL A 114 -10.51 9.85 9.27
C VAL A 114 -11.15 9.44 10.59
#